data_AF-F3FZU4-F1
#
_entry.id   AF-F3FZU4-F1
#
_cell.length_a   1.000
_cell.length_b   1.000
_cell.length_c   1.000
_cell.angle_alpha   90.00
_cell.angle_beta   90.00
_cell.angle_gamma   90.00
#
_symmetry.space_group_name_H-M   'P 1'
#
loop_
_entity.id
_entity.type
_entity.pdbx_description
1 polymer ?
#
loop_
_entity_poly.entity_id
_entity_poly.type
_entity_poly.pdbx_seq_one_letter_code
_entity_poly.pdbx_strand_id
1 'polypeptide(L)' 'GHSLLAMRLISQVRHQLGVELGLAALFAHPELSTLAAAIA' A
#
# COMPACT_ATOMS: atom_id res chain seq x y z
N GLY A 1 -16.96 0.37 1.13
CA GLY A 1 -16.35 1.72 1.06
C GLY A 1 -14.84 1.65 0.97
N HIS A 2 -14.16 1.19 2.03
CA HIS A 2 -12.71 1.29 2.18
C HIS A 2 -11.88 0.28 1.36
N SER A 3 -12.40 -0.92 1.10
CA SER A 3 -11.65 -1.98 0.41
C SER A 3 -11.33 -1.69 -1.06
N LEU A 4 -12.17 -0.91 -1.75
CA LEU A 4 -11.96 -0.52 -3.15
C LEU A 4 -10.83 0.52 -3.28
N LEU A 5 -10.77 1.46 -2.33
CA LEU A 5 -9.68 2.44 -2.25
C LEU A 5 -8.35 1.76 -1.94
N ALA A 6 -8.34 0.81 -1.01
CA ALA A 6 -7.17 -0.01 -0.69
C ALA A 6 -6.67 -0.80 -1.92
N MET A 7 -7.56 -1.48 -2.64
CA MET A 7 -7.18 -2.24 -3.86
C MET A 7 -6.65 -1.33 -4.97
N ARG A 8 -7.24 -0.13 -5.15
CA ARG A 8 -6.73 0.87 -6.10
C ARG A 8 -5.33 1.35 -5.73
N LEU A 9 -5.08 1.65 -4.46
CA LEU A 9 -3.76 2.05 -3.97
C LEU A 9 -2.72 0.96 -4.21
N ILE A 10 -3.03 -0.29 -3.85
CA ILE A 10 -2.13 -1.45 -4.06
C ILE A 10 -1.81 -1.61 -5.54
N SER A 11 -2.81 -1.53 -6.40
CA SER A 11 -2.62 -1.63 -7.86
C SER A 11 -1.75 -0.49 -8.39
N GLN A 12 -1.92 0.74 -7.90
CA GLN A 12 -1.16 1.89 -8.34
C GLN A 12 0.30 1.82 -7.87
N VAL A 13 0.54 1.45 -6.62
CA VAL A 13 1.89 1.23 -6.07
C VAL A 13 2.63 0.18 -6.89
N ARG A 14 1.99 -0.96 -7.20
CA ARG A 14 2.59 -1.99 -8.05
C ARG A 14 2.95 -1.47 -9.44
N HIS A 15 2.06 -0.69 -10.06
CA HIS A 15 2.27 -0.19 -11.41
C HIS A 15 3.31 0.95 -11.49
N GLN A 16 3.35 1.84 -10.49
CA GLN A 16 4.23 3.02 -10.50
C GLN A 16 5.61 2.73 -9.91
N LEU A 17 5.68 1.88 -8.88
CA LEU A 17 6.90 1.62 -8.13
C LEU A 17 7.45 0.20 -8.35
N GLY A 18 6.67 -0.70 -8.96
CA GLY A 18 7.08 -2.10 -9.15
C GLY A 18 7.07 -2.93 -7.86
N VAL A 19 6.57 -2.38 -6.76
CA VAL A 19 6.57 -3.00 -5.43
C VAL A 19 5.23 -3.65 -5.13
N GLU A 20 5.25 -4.88 -4.61
CA GLU A 20 4.04 -5.53 -4.11
C GLU A 20 3.70 -5.04 -2.70
N LEU A 21 2.54 -4.39 -2.58
CA LEU A 21 2.01 -3.95 -1.29
C LEU A 21 0.93 -4.93 -0.80
N GLY A 22 1.22 -5.62 0.30
CA GLY A 22 0.26 -6.49 0.97
C GLY A 22 -0.84 -5.70 1.69
N LEU A 23 -2.08 -6.20 1.63
CA LEU A 23 -3.23 -5.57 2.29
C LEU A 23 -3.02 -5.45 3.82
N ALA A 24 -2.36 -6.44 4.44
CA ALA A 24 -2.03 -6.40 5.86
C ALA A 24 -1.05 -5.27 6.20
N ALA A 25 -0.03 -5.03 5.36
CA ALA A 25 0.95 -3.96 5.58
C ALA A 25 0.29 -2.58 5.48
N LEU A 26 -0.65 -2.40 4.55
CA LEU A 26 -1.44 -1.17 4.41
C LEU A 26 -2.26 -0.84 5.67
N PHE A 27 -2.77 -1.85 6.38
CA PHE A 27 -3.53 -1.65 7.61
C PHE A 27 -2.66 -1.67 8.88
N ALA A 28 -1.50 -2.32 8.85
CA ALA A 28 -0.55 -2.33 9.95
C ALA A 28 0.19 -1.00 10.10
N HIS A 29 0.32 -0.23 9.02
CA HIS A 29 1.01 1.06 8.99
C HIS A 29 0.04 2.17 8.54
N PRO A 30 -0.69 2.81 9.48
CA PRO A 30 -1.64 3.88 9.14
C PRO A 30 -0.95 5.16 8.63
N GLU A 31 0.37 5.29 8.84
CA GLU A 31 1.17 6.38 8.33
C GLU A 31 1.92 6.01 7.04
N LEU A 32 1.78 6.84 6.01
CA LEU A 32 2.41 6.65 4.70
C LEU A 32 3.94 6.61 4.76
N SER A 33 4.56 7.38 5.66
CA SER A 33 6.01 7.39 5.89
C SER A 33 6.51 6.03 6.37
N THR A 34 5.80 5.44 7.34
CA THR A 34 6.11 4.12 7.90
C THR A 34 5.86 3.02 6.87
N LEU A 35 4.77 3.12 6.12
CA LEU A 35 4.49 2.20 5.02
C LEU A 35 5.57 2.26 3.94
N ALA A 36 6.00 3.46 3.54
CA ALA A 36 7.05 3.65 2.55
C ALA A 36 8.38 3.05 3.01
N ALA A 37 8.73 3.24 4.29
CA ALA A 37 9.93 2.63 4.87
C ALA A 37 9.87 1.10 4.94
N ALA A 38 8.67 0.52 5.07
CA ALA A 38 8.47 -0.93 5.14
C ALA A 38 8.55 -1.63 3.76
N ILE A 39 8.44 -0.88 2.66
CA ILE A 39 8.40 -1.42 1.29
C ILE A 39 9.55 -0.92 0.39
N ALA A 40 10.44 -0.06 0.92
CA ALA A 40 11.66 0.40 0.27
C ALA A 40 12.79 -0.62 0.43
#